data_AF-A0A1L6PTZ7-F1
#
_entry.id   AF-A0A1L6PTZ7-F1
#
_cell.length_a   1.000
_cell.length_b   1.000
_cell.length_c   1.000
_cell.angle_alpha   90.00
_cell.angle_beta   90.00
_cell.angle_gamma   90.00
#
_symmetry.space_group_name_H-M   'P 1'
#
loop_
_entity.id
_entity.type
_entity.pdbx_description
1 polymer ?
#
loop_
_entity_poly.entity_id
_entity_poly.type
_entity_poly.pdbx_seq_one_letter_code
_entity_poly.pdbx_strand_id
1 'polypeptide(L)'
;MTDEIALDFDHVFRLAEDLVEGGLLSRDALPDLRAIDSIFEQMTLDESPDRWATAALASDAGWIRVRELAQQVLAREGVGALALPDIGVVR
;
A
#
# COMPACT_ATOMS: atom_id res chain seq x y z
N MET A 1 -10.70 -8.61 -5.23
CA MET A 1 -9.78 -9.71 -4.86
C MET A 1 -8.55 -9.04 -4.21
N THR A 2 -7.69 -9.75 -3.48
CA THR A 2 -6.63 -9.06 -2.68
C THR A 2 -5.55 -8.43 -3.57
N ASP A 3 -5.32 -9.02 -4.73
CA ASP A 3 -4.53 -8.48 -5.85
C ASP A 3 -5.00 -7.10 -6.33
N GLU A 4 -6.30 -6.77 -6.25
CA GLU A 4 -6.81 -5.44 -6.59
C GLU A 4 -6.11 -4.33 -5.79
N ILE A 5 -5.69 -4.61 -4.55
CA ILE A 5 -4.93 -3.63 -3.75
C ILE A 5 -3.58 -3.31 -4.41
N ALA A 6 -2.89 -4.31 -4.95
CA ALA A 6 -1.63 -4.11 -5.64
C ALA A 6 -1.81 -3.43 -7.01
N LEU A 7 -2.88 -3.79 -7.74
CA LEU A 7 -3.22 -3.15 -9.02
C LEU A 7 -3.61 -1.68 -8.84
N ASP A 8 -4.45 -1.38 -7.86
CA ASP A 8 -4.82 -0.01 -7.50
C ASP A 8 -3.57 0.78 -7.10
N PHE A 9 -2.70 0.18 -6.29
CA PHE A 9 -1.45 0.79 -5.87
C PHE A 9 -0.52 1.12 -7.05
N ASP A 10 -0.22 0.17 -7.94
CA ASP A 10 0.60 0.42 -9.15
C ASP A 10 0.00 1.55 -9.99
N HIS A 11 -1.32 1.54 -10.17
CA HIS A 11 -2.00 2.57 -10.95
C HIS A 11 -1.78 3.98 -10.39
N VAL A 12 -2.00 4.18 -9.08
CA VAL A 12 -1.84 5.49 -8.45
C VAL A 12 -0.38 5.85 -8.17
N PHE A 13 0.49 4.86 -7.96
CA PHE A 13 1.92 5.07 -7.70
C PHE A 13 2.61 5.78 -8.87
N ARG A 14 2.15 5.55 -10.11
CA ARG A 14 2.63 6.26 -11.30
C ARG A 14 2.44 7.77 -11.24
N LEU A 15 1.52 8.26 -10.40
CA LEU A 15 1.27 9.68 -10.17
C LEU A 15 2.10 10.25 -9.02
N ALA A 16 2.87 9.43 -8.29
CA ALA A 16 3.53 9.85 -7.06
C ALA A 16 4.56 10.97 -7.31
N GLU A 17 5.26 10.96 -8.45
CA GLU A 17 6.20 12.03 -8.79
C GLU A 17 5.47 13.35 -9.06
N ASP A 18 4.39 13.33 -9.83
CA ASP A 18 3.54 14.50 -10.08
C ASP A 18 2.94 15.06 -8.77
N LEU A 19 2.55 14.19 -7.85
CA LEU A 19 2.04 14.59 -6.53
C LEU A 19 3.12 15.26 -5.66
N VAL A 20 4.37 14.80 -5.76
CA VAL A 20 5.52 15.45 -5.10
C VAL A 20 5.79 16.82 -5.72
N GLU A 21 5.76 16.93 -7.04
CA GLU A 21 5.92 18.22 -7.74
C GLU A 21 4.79 19.20 -7.39
N GLY A 22 3.56 18.69 -7.25
CA GLY A 22 2.40 19.46 -6.81
C GLY A 22 2.37 19.79 -5.31
N GLY A 23 3.33 19.31 -4.52
CA GLY A 23 3.38 19.52 -3.07
C GLY A 23 2.28 18.81 -2.27
N LEU A 24 1.60 17.84 -2.89
CA LEU A 24 0.54 17.03 -2.27
C LEU A 24 1.09 15.78 -1.58
N LEU A 25 2.34 15.43 -1.87
CA LEU A 25 3.06 14.31 -1.27
C LEU A 25 4.48 14.77 -0.91
N SER A 26 4.97 14.39 0.26
CA SER A 26 6.37 14.62 0.62
C SER A 26 7.31 13.81 -0.27
N ARG A 27 8.41 14.43 -0.69
CA ARG A 27 9.49 13.73 -1.42
C ARG A 27 10.05 12.55 -0.62
N ASP A 28 10.02 12.63 0.71
CA ASP A 28 10.50 11.58 1.61
C ASP A 28 9.58 10.36 1.68
N ALA A 29 8.36 10.44 1.13
CA ALA A 29 7.45 9.29 1.00
C ALA A 29 7.83 8.35 -0.16
N LEU A 30 8.49 8.86 -1.21
CA LEU A 30 8.81 8.09 -2.41
C LEU A 30 9.62 6.81 -2.16
N PRO A 31 10.64 6.78 -1.27
CA PRO A 31 11.38 5.55 -0.99
C PRO A 31 10.49 4.45 -0.42
N ASP A 32 9.59 4.78 0.50
CA ASP A 32 8.69 3.81 1.13
C ASP A 32 7.61 3.33 0.15
N LEU A 33 7.07 4.22 -0.69
CA LEU A 33 6.13 3.85 -1.75
C LEU A 33 6.77 2.93 -2.81
N ARG A 34 8.01 3.21 -3.22
CA ARG A 34 8.78 2.31 -4.11
C ARG A 34 9.02 0.95 -3.47
N ALA A 35 9.31 0.92 -2.17
CA ALA A 35 9.51 -0.35 -1.46
C ALA A 35 8.23 -1.20 -1.42
N ILE A 36 7.06 -0.57 -1.29
CA ILE A 36 5.76 -1.26 -1.40
C ILE A 36 5.58 -1.85 -2.80
N ASP A 37 5.81 -1.05 -3.85
CA ASP A 37 5.72 -1.48 -5.26
C ASP A 37 6.59 -2.71 -5.54
N SER A 38 7.86 -2.65 -5.12
CA SER A 38 8.81 -3.76 -5.29
C SER A 38 8.40 -5.04 -4.54
N ILE A 39 7.71 -4.93 -3.39
CA ILE A 39 7.21 -6.11 -2.67
C ILE A 39 6.08 -6.78 -3.47
N PHE A 40 5.16 -5.98 -4.03
CA PHE A 40 4.07 -6.52 -4.87
C PHE A 40 4.60 -7.14 -6.17
N GLU A 41 5.61 -6.55 -6.79
CA GLU A 41 6.28 -7.14 -7.95
C GLU A 41 6.91 -8.50 -7.59
N GLN A 42 7.63 -8.59 -6.47
CA GLN A 42 8.21 -9.85 -6.00
C GLN A 42 7.17 -10.93 -5.71
N MET A 43 6.04 -10.56 -5.09
CA MET A 43 4.92 -11.48 -4.83
C MET A 43 4.27 -11.98 -6.14
N THR A 44 4.29 -11.16 -7.18
CA THR A 44 3.79 -11.54 -8.52
C THR A 44 4.76 -12.52 -9.19
N LEU A 45 6.06 -12.28 -9.09
CA LEU A 45 7.12 -13.12 -9.68
C LEU A 45 7.26 -14.49 -9.01
N ASP A 46 6.91 -14.62 -7.74
CA ASP A 46 6.96 -15.88 -6.97
C ASP A 46 5.86 -16.89 -7.43
N GLU A 47 4.94 -16.47 -8.31
CA GLU A 47 3.84 -17.26 -8.90
C GLU A 47 2.99 -18.05 -7.88
N SER A 48 3.03 -17.66 -6.60
CA SER A 48 2.31 -18.31 -5.52
C SER A 48 0.94 -17.64 -5.32
N PRO A 49 -0.16 -18.18 -5.87
CA PRO A 49 -1.47 -17.56 -5.80
C PRO A 49 -2.00 -17.42 -4.37
N ASP A 50 -1.53 -18.27 -3.45
CA ASP A 50 -1.93 -18.27 -2.04
C ASP A 50 -1.58 -16.97 -1.32
N ARG A 51 -0.53 -16.27 -1.78
CA ARG A 51 -0.11 -14.97 -1.23
C ARG A 51 -1.13 -13.86 -1.49
N TRP A 52 -2.00 -14.04 -2.48
CA TRP A 52 -3.08 -13.14 -2.84
C TRP A 52 -4.43 -13.56 -2.25
N ALA A 53 -4.48 -14.65 -1.48
CA ALA A 53 -5.69 -15.03 -0.75
C ALA A 53 -5.98 -14.03 0.37
N THR A 54 -7.26 -13.78 0.67
CA THR A 54 -7.66 -12.87 1.75
C THR A 54 -7.09 -13.28 3.11
N ALA A 55 -6.92 -14.59 3.36
CA ALA A 55 -6.29 -15.07 4.60
C ALA A 55 -4.82 -14.66 4.73
N ALA A 56 -4.10 -14.50 3.61
CA ALA A 56 -2.70 -14.14 3.59
C ALA A 56 -2.45 -12.69 4.03
N LEU A 57 -3.45 -11.80 3.94
CA LEU A 57 -3.36 -10.41 4.41
C LEU A 57 -2.89 -10.26 5.87
N ALA A 58 -3.23 -11.25 6.70
CA ALA A 58 -2.95 -11.23 8.13
C ALA A 58 -1.57 -11.79 8.49
N SER A 59 -1.00 -12.66 7.67
CA SER A 59 0.16 -13.48 8.06
C SER A 59 1.29 -13.54 7.04
N ASP A 60 1.05 -13.22 5.76
CA ASP A 60 2.12 -13.19 4.76
C ASP A 60 3.11 -12.06 5.09
N ALA A 61 4.40 -12.37 5.04
CA ALA A 61 5.45 -11.43 5.39
C ALA A 61 5.47 -10.20 4.47
N GLY A 62 5.14 -10.37 3.19
CA GLY A 62 5.00 -9.27 2.23
C GLY A 62 3.87 -8.33 2.62
N TRP A 63 2.68 -8.86 2.91
CA TRP A 63 1.54 -8.05 3.39
C TRP A 63 1.80 -7.33 4.71
N ILE A 64 2.48 -7.98 5.66
CA ILE A 64 2.90 -7.35 6.92
C ILE A 64 3.82 -6.17 6.63
N ARG A 65 4.83 -6.37 5.77
CA ARG A 65 5.81 -5.35 5.45
C ARG A 65 5.20 -4.16 4.70
N VAL A 66 4.31 -4.42 3.74
CA VAL A 66 3.53 -3.39 3.03
C VAL A 66 2.74 -2.55 4.02
N ARG A 67 2.07 -3.17 5.01
CA ARG A 67 1.28 -2.45 6.02
C ARG A 67 2.14 -1.54 6.89
N GLU A 68 3.32 -1.99 7.31
CA GLU A 68 4.26 -1.16 8.08
C GLU A 68 4.72 0.06 7.28
N LEU A 69 5.12 -0.14 6.02
CA LEU A 69 5.54 0.96 5.14
C LEU A 69 4.40 1.94 4.87
N ALA A 70 3.19 1.45 4.61
CA ALA A 70 2.01 2.28 4.40
C ALA A 70 1.69 3.11 5.65
N GLN A 71 1.79 2.52 6.84
CA GLN A 71 1.60 3.25 8.11
C GLN A 71 2.64 4.36 8.29
N GLN A 72 3.90 4.10 7.92
CA GLN A 72 4.98 5.11 7.98
C GLN A 72 4.70 6.27 7.02
N VAL A 73 4.29 5.97 5.78
CA VAL A 73 3.90 7.00 4.80
C VAL A 73 2.71 7.80 5.31
N LEU A 74 1.63 7.15 5.76
CA LEU A 74 0.44 7.84 6.25
C LEU A 74 0.75 8.72 7.48
N ALA A 75 1.58 8.25 8.40
CA ALA A 75 2.01 9.04 9.55
C ALA A 75 2.82 10.28 9.12
N ARG A 76 3.71 10.13 8.13
CA ARG A 76 4.52 11.22 7.58
C ARG A 76 3.68 12.27 6.87
N GLU A 77 2.73 11.83 6.06
CA GLU A 77 1.84 12.73 5.28
C GLU A 77 0.70 13.33 6.13
N GLY A 78 0.69 13.08 7.45
CA GLY A 78 -0.32 13.64 8.36
C GLY A 78 -1.70 12.98 8.26
N VAL A 79 -1.80 11.83 7.57
CA VAL A 79 -3.04 11.05 7.40
C VAL A 79 -3.21 10.01 8.51
N GLY A 80 -2.12 9.66 9.22
CA GLY A 80 -2.08 8.60 10.24
C GLY A 80 -2.93 8.82 11.50
N ALA A 81 -3.59 9.98 11.65
CA ALA A 81 -4.44 10.31 12.80
C ALA A 81 -5.90 10.65 12.44
N LEU A 82 -6.28 10.57 11.16
CA LEU A 82 -7.70 10.54 10.81
C LEU A 82 -8.21 9.14 11.15
N ALA A 83 -8.95 9.04 12.26
CA ALA A 83 -9.76 7.85 12.51
C ALA A 83 -10.48 7.52 11.20
N LEU A 84 -10.20 6.34 10.63
CA LEU A 84 -10.98 5.83 9.52
C LEU A 84 -12.45 5.97 9.96
N PRO A 85 -13.32 6.60 9.15
CA PRO A 85 -14.72 6.73 9.53
C PRO A 85 -15.25 5.35 9.88
N ASP A 86 -16.08 5.28 10.91
CA ASP A 86 -16.65 4.02 11.37
C ASP A 86 -17.47 3.41 10.22
N ILE A 87 -16.90 2.46 9.47
CA ILE A 87 -17.57 1.79 8.36
C ILE A 87 -18.47 0.73 8.98
N GLY A 88 -19.71 1.11 9.25
CA GLY A 88 -20.77 0.18 9.63
C GLY A 88 -21.16 -0.68 8.43
N VAL A 89 -20.86 -1.98 8.47
CA VAL A 89 -21.40 -2.94 7.49
C VAL A 89 -22.87 -3.17 7.80
N VAL A 90 -23.75 -2.62 6.96
CA VAL A 90 -25.18 -2.96 6.98
C VAL A 90 -25.32 -4.35 6.32
N ARG A 91 -25.73 -5.34 7.11
CA ARG A 91 -26.08 -6.69 6.63
C ARG A 91 -27.54 -6.76 6.20
#